data_AF-A0A931LI70-F1
#
_entry.id   AF-A0A931LI70-F1
#
_cell.length_a   1.000
_cell.length_b   1.000
_cell.length_c   1.000
_cell.angle_alpha   90.00
_cell.angle_beta   90.00
_cell.angle_gamma   90.00
#
_symmetry.space_group_name_H-M   'P 1'
#
loop_
_entity.id
_entity.type
_entity.pdbx_description
1 polymer ?
#
loop_
_entity_poly.entity_id
_entity_poly.type
_entity_poly.pdbx_seq_one_letter_code
_entity_poly.pdbx_strand_id
1 'polypeptide(L)'
;MESRDVRSYVERGWAAAETGKREHWAHEFATRGPQSTLDAAHTLWVHMRAVRPDWPTERERDADLAHHIALKRAIDRAAGFFLASR
;
A
#
# COMPACT_ATOMS: atom_id res chain seq x y z
N MET A 1 5.14 -27.24 10.73
CA MET A 1 4.02 -26.63 10.01
C MET A 1 3.44 -27.71 9.13
N GLU A 2 2.26 -28.23 9.49
CA GLU A 2 1.65 -29.39 8.84
C GLU A 2 1.07 -28.99 7.47
N SER A 3 1.13 -29.87 6.47
CA SER A 3 0.69 -29.58 5.09
C SER A 3 -0.78 -29.15 4.98
N ARG A 4 -1.61 -29.50 5.97
CA ARG A 4 -3.02 -29.11 6.07
C ARG A 4 -3.19 -27.61 6.40
N ASP A 5 -2.30 -27.05 7.21
CA ASP A 5 -2.34 -25.63 7.59
C ASP A 5 -1.96 -24.73 6.41
N VAL A 6 -0.97 -25.15 5.62
CA VAL A 6 -0.56 -24.44 4.40
C VAL A 6 -1.71 -24.43 3.38
N ARG A 7 -2.38 -25.57 3.19
CA ARG A 7 -3.53 -25.66 2.27
C ARG A 7 -4.69 -24.78 2.72
N SER A 8 -5.06 -24.85 4.01
CA SER A 8 -6.11 -23.99 4.57
C SER A 8 -5.76 -22.51 4.50
N TYR A 9 -4.48 -22.13 4.60
CA TYR A 9 -4.01 -20.76 4.43
C TYR A 9 -4.13 -20.28 2.99
N VAL A 10 -3.73 -21.09 2.02
CA VAL A 10 -3.81 -20.76 0.59
C VAL A 10 -5.26 -20.64 0.12
N GLU A 11 -6.14 -21.52 0.62
CA GLU A 11 -7.56 -21.56 0.24
C GLU A 11 -8.41 -20.46 0.91
N ARG A 12 -7.83 -19.57 1.72
CA ARG A 12 -8.58 -18.45 2.30
C ARG A 12 -9.11 -17.53 1.20
N GLY A 13 -10.25 -16.90 1.49
CA GLY A 13 -10.83 -15.84 0.67
C GLY A 13 -10.00 -14.56 0.68
N TRP A 14 -8.75 -14.61 0.21
CA TRP A 14 -7.84 -13.46 0.11
C TRP A 14 -8.46 -12.31 -0.68
N ALA A 15 -9.20 -12.63 -1.74
CA ALA A 15 -9.95 -11.64 -2.50
C ALA A 15 -10.94 -10.85 -1.64
N ALA A 16 -11.69 -11.52 -0.74
CA ALA A 16 -12.63 -10.86 0.16
C ALA A 16 -11.90 -10.00 1.20
N ALA A 17 -10.75 -10.48 1.71
CA ALA A 17 -9.91 -9.70 2.63
C ALA A 17 -9.35 -8.44 1.96
N GLU A 18 -8.91 -8.53 0.70
CA GLU A 18 -8.41 -7.40 -0.06
C GLU A 18 -9.52 -6.40 -0.42
N THR A 19 -10.72 -6.88 -0.74
CA THR A 19 -11.91 -6.02 -0.89
C THR A 19 -12.21 -5.27 0.40
N GLY A 20 -12.30 -5.97 1.53
CA GLY A 20 -12.59 -5.35 2.82
C GLY A 20 -11.53 -4.32 3.25
N LYS A 21 -10.25 -4.57 2.95
CA LYS A 21 -9.19 -3.57 3.17
C LYS A 21 -9.40 -2.31 2.33
N ARG A 22 -9.73 -2.45 1.04
CA ARG A 22 -9.98 -1.30 0.16
C ARG A 22 -11.15 -0.47 0.66
N GLU A 23 -12.24 -1.13 1.04
CA GLU A 23 -13.43 -0.45 1.60
C GLU A 23 -13.10 0.29 2.90
N HIS A 24 -12.36 -0.35 3.80
CA HIS A 24 -11.92 0.27 5.04
C HIS A 24 -11.08 1.54 4.79
N TRP A 25 -10.07 1.46 3.92
CA TRP A 25 -9.22 2.62 3.64
C TRP A 25 -9.95 3.72 2.88
N ALA A 26 -10.88 3.38 1.99
CA ALA A 26 -11.75 4.37 1.33
C ALA A 26 -12.63 5.10 2.36
N HIS A 27 -13.17 4.36 3.33
CA HIS A 27 -13.97 4.94 4.42
C HIS A 27 -13.14 5.83 5.35
N GLU A 28 -11.96 5.37 5.79
CA GLU A 28 -11.06 6.16 6.63
C GLU A 28 -10.63 7.45 5.92
N PHE A 29 -10.28 7.36 4.63
CA PHE A 29 -9.97 8.53 3.82
C PHE A 29 -11.15 9.50 3.74
N ALA A 30 -12.37 9.00 3.51
CA ALA A 30 -13.56 9.83 3.41
C ALA A 30 -13.93 10.51 4.74
N THR A 31 -13.70 9.85 5.88
CA THR A 31 -14.12 10.35 7.20
C THR A 31 -13.06 11.18 7.91
N ARG A 32 -11.78 10.82 7.78
CA ARG A 32 -10.66 11.43 8.51
C ARG A 32 -9.66 12.13 7.60
N GLY A 33 -9.89 12.07 6.30
CA GLY A 33 -9.03 12.69 5.30
C GLY A 33 -7.70 11.95 5.09
N PRO A 34 -6.86 12.49 4.20
CA PRO A 34 -5.59 11.87 3.80
C PRO A 34 -4.59 11.71 4.95
N GLN A 35 -4.66 12.57 5.97
CA GLN A 35 -3.72 12.54 7.09
C GLN A 35 -3.78 11.21 7.86
N SER A 36 -4.98 10.66 8.05
CA SER A 36 -5.18 9.38 8.74
C SER A 36 -4.42 8.22 8.09
N THR A 37 -4.35 8.23 6.75
CA THR A 37 -3.64 7.21 5.99
C THR A 37 -2.12 7.38 6.11
N LEU A 38 -1.64 8.63 6.17
CA LEU A 38 -0.23 8.93 6.39
C LEU A 38 0.22 8.52 7.80
N ASP A 39 -0.60 8.82 8.81
CA ASP A 39 -0.32 8.46 10.20
C ASP A 39 -0.25 6.93 10.34
N ALA A 40 -1.20 6.20 9.75
CA ALA A 40 -1.19 4.74 9.74
C ALA A 40 0.05 4.17 9.04
N ALA A 41 0.42 4.73 7.87
CA ALA A 41 1.63 4.33 7.14
C ALA A 41 2.90 4.58 7.96
N HIS A 42 2.99 5.71 8.66
CA HIS A 42 4.10 6.04 9.54
C HIS A 42 4.19 5.08 10.74
N THR A 43 3.07 4.75 11.38
CA THR A 43 3.05 3.74 12.46
C THR A 43 3.55 2.39 11.97
N LEU A 44 3.12 1.94 10.78
CA LEU A 44 3.62 0.70 10.18
C LEU A 44 5.12 0.76 9.89
N TRP A 45 5.61 1.89 9.39
CA TRP A 45 7.03 2.10 9.12
C TRP A 45 7.87 2.02 10.40
N VAL A 46 7.44 2.69 11.48
CA VAL A 46 8.10 2.63 12.79
C VAL A 46 8.13 1.20 13.32
N HIS A 47 7.00 0.49 13.25
CA HIS A 47 6.92 -0.90 13.68
C HIS A 47 7.86 -1.80 12.88
N MET A 48 7.88 -1.66 11.56
CA MET A 48 8.73 -2.47 10.69
C MET A 48 10.22 -2.26 10.98
N ARG A 49 10.62 -1.01 11.25
CA ARG A 49 11.99 -0.67 11.69
C ARG A 49 12.36 -1.32 13.03
N ALA A 50 11.41 -1.50 13.93
CA ALA A 50 11.63 -2.20 15.19
C ALA A 50 11.77 -3.72 15.00
N VAL A 51 10.97 -4.31 14.10
CA VAL A 51 10.99 -5.76 13.82
C VAL A 51 12.18 -6.16 12.97
N ARG A 52 12.59 -5.31 12.01
CA ARG A 52 13.68 -5.55 11.07
C ARG A 52 14.57 -4.30 11.02
N PRO A 53 15.57 -4.18 11.92
CA PRO A 53 16.41 -2.98 12.02
C PRO A 53 17.24 -2.67 10.77
N ASP A 54 17.55 -3.70 9.98
CA ASP A 54 18.25 -3.61 8.69
C ASP A 54 17.34 -3.15 7.54
N TRP A 55 16.02 -3.11 7.76
CA TRP A 55 15.05 -2.62 6.79
C TRP A 55 14.89 -1.09 6.87
N PRO A 56 14.61 -0.42 5.73
CA PRO A 56 14.76 -0.94 4.37
C PRO A 56 16.23 -1.02 3.97
N THR A 57 16.57 -2.07 3.24
CA THR A 57 17.86 -2.15 2.54
C THR A 57 17.92 -1.08 1.45
N GLU A 58 19.13 -0.72 1.01
CA GLU A 58 19.32 0.25 -0.09
C GLU A 58 18.59 -0.18 -1.36
N ARG A 59 18.70 -1.45 -1.74
CA ARG A 59 17.98 -2.03 -2.89
C ARG A 59 16.45 -1.89 -2.76
N GLU A 60 15.89 -2.11 -1.56
CA GLU A 60 14.45 -1.94 -1.33
C GLU A 60 14.04 -0.48 -1.45
N ARG A 61 14.88 0.47 -0.97
CA ARG A 61 14.63 1.91 -1.13
C ARG A 61 14.64 2.34 -2.59
N ASP A 62 15.60 1.85 -3.38
CA ASP A 62 15.70 2.18 -4.80
C ASP A 62 14.48 1.66 -5.58
N ALA A 63 14.05 0.44 -5.27
CA ALA A 63 12.83 -0.12 -5.85
C ALA A 63 11.59 0.70 -5.48
N ASP A 64 11.46 1.09 -4.21
CA ASP A 64 10.34 1.92 -3.75
C ASP A 64 10.31 3.29 -4.44
N LEU A 65 11.47 3.96 -4.56
CA LEU A 65 11.59 5.23 -5.28
C LEU A 65 11.20 5.09 -6.76
N ALA A 66 11.62 4.02 -7.42
CA ALA A 66 11.25 3.76 -8.81
C ALA A 66 9.72 3.62 -8.98
N HIS A 67 9.04 2.95 -8.06
CA HIS A 67 7.58 2.85 -8.07
C HIS A 67 6.90 4.21 -7.86
N HIS A 68 7.39 5.02 -6.91
CA HIS A 68 6.87 6.38 -6.68
C HIS A 68 7.03 7.28 -7.91
N ILE A 69 8.17 7.22 -8.58
CA ILE A 69 8.40 7.95 -9.84
C ILE A 69 7.43 7.48 -10.93
N ALA A 70 7.22 6.17 -11.07
CA ALA A 70 6.29 5.61 -12.04
C ALA A 70 4.84 6.06 -11.77
N LEU A 71 4.41 6.05 -10.50
CA LEU A 71 3.10 6.52 -10.07
C LEU A 71 2.93 8.02 -10.36
N LYS A 72 3.91 8.85 -9.98
CA LYS A 72 3.87 10.30 -10.24
C LYS A 72 3.71 10.59 -11.73
N ARG A 73 4.47 9.90 -12.58
CA ARG A 73 4.35 10.02 -14.04
C ARG A 73 2.96 9.63 -14.54
N ALA A 74 2.32 8.62 -13.95
CA ALA A 74 0.96 8.22 -14.31
C ALA A 74 -0.07 9.30 -13.92
N ILE A 75 0.06 9.87 -12.72
CA ILE A 75 -0.79 10.97 -12.24
C ILE A 75 -0.64 12.19 -13.15
N ASP A 76 0.60 12.57 -13.49
CA ASP A 76 0.87 13.72 -14.36
C ASP A 76 0.25 13.54 -15.76
N ARG A 77 0.33 12.32 -16.32
CA ARG A 77 -0.34 12.02 -17.59
C ARG A 77 -1.85 12.12 -17.49
N ALA A 78 -2.45 11.59 -16.43
CA ALA A 78 -3.89 11.68 -16.21
C ALA A 78 -4.34 13.14 -16.05
N ALA A 79 -3.63 13.93 -15.24
CA ALA A 79 -3.91 15.35 -15.06
C ALA A 79 -3.79 16.14 -16.38
N GLY A 80 -2.74 15.89 -17.16
CA GLY A 80 -2.56 16.50 -18.48
C GLY A 80 -3.67 16.15 -19.46
N PHE A 81 -4.16 14.90 -19.45
CA PHE A 81 -5.32 14.48 -20.24
C PHE A 81 -6.59 15.25 -19.87
N PHE A 82 -6.85 15.45 -18.57
CA PHE A 82 -8.00 16.23 -18.11
C PHE A 82 -7.92 17.72 -18.47
N LEU A 83 -6.71 18.30 -18.53
CA LEU A 83 -6.51 19.69 -18.94
C LEU A 83 -6.65 19.89 -20.46
N ALA A 84 -6.26 18.91 -21.28
CA ALA A 84 -6.41 18.96 -22.73
C ALA A 84 -7.83 18.66 -23.24
N SER A 85 -8.69 18.11 -22.37
CA SER A 85 -10.08 17.75 -22.68
C SER A 85 -11.11 18.80 -22.23
N ARG A 86 -10.64 19.99 -21.82
CA ARG A 86 -11.44 21.17 -21.45
C ARG A 86 -11.26 22.27 -22.48
#